data_AF-A0A1M7E7I9-F1
#
_entry.id   AF-A0A1M7E7I9-F1
#
_cell.length_a   1.000
_cell.length_b   1.000
_cell.length_c   1.000
_cell.angle_alpha   90.00
_cell.angle_beta   90.00
_cell.angle_gamma   90.00
#
_symmetry.space_group_name_H-M   'P 1'
#
loop_
_entity.id
_entity.type
_entity.pdbx_description
1 polymer ?
#
loop_
_entity_poly.entity_id
_entity_poly.type
_entity_poly.pdbx_seq_one_letter_code
_entity_poly.pdbx_strand_id
1 'polypeptide(L)'
;MFNENKDELPLLLLSLIMGVFVITFIYSELTGGDRNRSPYSFEEAVALQVEKDTQDVTIQDGRLTHADEEQIRHYMQTDEGHYPLQHLDLKEKVDVDAETLDVILEGRGMLEGYGATYLEAQNTHDINVLYLISHTQIETGNGDSDLARGIETDGTTYYNFFGIGAFDRRALEAGSSYAAEKDWSSPERAIIGGAEFISRNYVNNGQDTLYKMRWNPEEPGTHQYATDIRWAVIIADIMASHYNNHGIEPGELKFTEYREDE
;
A
#
# COMPACT_ATOMS: atom_id res chain seq x y z
N MET A 1 3.11 -7.50 30.44
CA MET A 1 3.17 -6.06 30.77
C MET A 1 3.99 -5.44 29.66
N PHE A 2 3.36 -5.19 28.52
CA PHE A 2 4.01 -4.60 27.36
C PHE A 2 4.02 -3.10 27.59
N ASN A 3 5.20 -2.51 27.53
CA ASN A 3 5.42 -1.09 27.67
C ASN A 3 5.21 -0.48 26.28
N GLU A 4 3.95 -0.22 25.92
CA GLU A 4 3.60 0.35 24.63
C GLU A 4 4.09 1.80 24.58
N ASN A 5 5.14 2.05 23.78
CA ASN A 5 5.48 3.39 23.35
C ASN A 5 4.32 3.93 22.53
N LYS A 6 3.88 5.15 22.82
CA LYS A 6 2.74 5.81 22.14
C LYS A 6 2.93 5.95 20.63
N ASP A 7 4.16 5.85 20.15
CA ASP A 7 4.52 5.92 18.72
C ASP A 7 4.30 4.58 17.98
N GLU A 8 4.21 3.46 18.71
CA GLU A 8 3.96 2.11 18.14
C GLU A 8 2.47 1.78 17.99
N LEU A 9 1.60 2.42 18.80
CA LEU A 9 0.15 2.24 18.74
C LEU A 9 -0.46 2.50 17.33
N PRO A 10 -0.14 3.62 16.64
CA PRO A 10 -0.71 3.89 15.32
C PRO A 10 -0.20 2.94 14.22
N LEU A 11 1.03 2.43 14.33
CA LEU A 11 1.65 1.50 13.36
C LEU A 11 1.10 0.06 13.48
N LEU A 12 0.92 -0.44 14.71
CA LEU A 12 0.26 -1.74 14.94
C LEU A 12 -1.20 -1.73 14.48
N LEU A 13 -1.88 -0.58 14.59
CA LEU A 13 -3.25 -0.41 14.10
C LEU A 13 -3.34 -0.48 12.57
N LEU A 14 -2.40 0.11 11.82
CA LEU A 14 -2.36 0.06 10.35
C LEU A 14 -2.30 -1.39 9.80
N SER A 15 -1.45 -2.23 10.39
CA SER A 15 -1.37 -3.66 10.00
C SER A 15 -2.68 -4.43 10.29
N LEU A 16 -3.43 -4.06 11.33
CA LEU A 16 -4.72 -4.66 11.68
C LEU A 16 -5.85 -4.18 10.76
N ILE A 17 -5.74 -2.93 10.27
CA ILE A 17 -6.69 -2.29 9.35
C ILE A 17 -6.63 -2.93 7.96
N MET A 18 -5.44 -3.37 7.53
CA MET A 18 -5.27 -4.04 6.23
C MET A 18 -5.57 -5.55 6.26
N GLY A 19 -5.39 -6.20 7.42
CA GLY A 19 -5.61 -7.64 7.63
C GLY A 19 -7.08 -8.11 7.57
N VAL A 20 -8.05 -7.21 7.37
CA VAL A 20 -9.48 -7.57 7.20
C VAL A 20 -9.80 -7.98 5.75
N PHE A 21 -8.85 -7.87 4.80
CA PHE A 21 -9.06 -8.31 3.43
C PHE A 21 -9.11 -9.84 3.28
N VAL A 22 -10.31 -10.38 3.52
CA VAL A 22 -10.82 -11.64 2.97
C VAL A 22 -11.33 -11.43 1.51
N ILE A 23 -11.11 -10.26 0.92
CA ILE A 23 -11.94 -9.82 -0.21
C ILE A 23 -11.66 -10.61 -1.48
N THR A 24 -12.76 -11.15 -1.97
CA THR A 24 -12.98 -11.81 -3.24
C THR A 24 -12.40 -10.96 -4.38
N PHE A 25 -11.40 -11.49 -5.08
CA PHE A 25 -10.92 -10.96 -6.36
C PHE A 25 -12.03 -11.12 -7.41
N ILE A 26 -12.94 -10.15 -7.49
CA ILE A 26 -13.78 -10.02 -8.67
C ILE A 26 -12.87 -9.46 -9.75
N TYR A 27 -12.56 -10.26 -10.77
CA TYR A 27 -11.93 -9.79 -11.99
C TYR A 27 -12.81 -8.67 -12.56
N SER A 28 -12.41 -7.41 -12.43
CA SER A 28 -12.95 -6.36 -13.29
C SER A 28 -12.22 -6.46 -14.63
N GLU A 29 -12.94 -6.85 -15.69
CA GLU A 29 -12.46 -6.67 -17.05
C GLU A 29 -12.51 -5.16 -17.35
N LEU A 30 -11.40 -4.45 -17.12
CA LEU A 30 -11.32 -3.02 -17.37
C LEU A 30 -11.33 -2.74 -18.87
N THR A 31 -12.33 -1.99 -19.33
CA THR A 31 -12.41 -1.49 -20.70
C THR A 31 -11.41 -0.35 -20.89
N GLY A 32 -10.54 -0.44 -21.91
CA GLY A 32 -9.41 0.47 -22.16
C GLY A 32 -9.78 1.92 -22.53
N GLY A 33 -10.36 2.67 -21.59
CA GLY A 33 -10.53 4.12 -21.63
C GLY A 33 -9.32 4.88 -21.09
N ASP A 34 -9.42 6.22 -21.10
CA ASP A 34 -8.45 7.11 -20.47
C ASP A 34 -8.47 6.91 -18.95
N ARG A 35 -7.47 6.17 -18.43
CA ARG A 35 -7.43 5.67 -17.04
C ARG A 35 -7.21 6.76 -15.99
N ASN A 36 -7.06 8.01 -16.39
CA ASN A 36 -6.98 9.15 -15.47
C ASN A 36 -8.34 9.84 -15.29
N ARG A 37 -9.37 9.46 -16.06
CA ARG A 37 -10.70 10.07 -16.00
C ARG A 37 -11.71 9.13 -15.35
N SER A 38 -12.31 9.57 -14.25
CA SER A 38 -13.42 8.88 -13.62
C SER A 38 -14.70 9.08 -14.45
N PRO A 39 -15.50 8.02 -14.67
CA PRO A 39 -16.83 8.15 -15.28
C PRO A 39 -17.85 8.80 -14.32
N TYR A 40 -17.52 8.89 -13.04
CA TYR A 40 -18.31 9.53 -11.99
C TYR A 40 -17.84 10.96 -11.75
N SER A 41 -18.76 11.82 -11.30
CA SER A 41 -18.37 13.07 -10.67
C SER A 41 -17.80 12.82 -9.26
N PHE A 42 -17.14 13.83 -8.70
CA PHE A 42 -16.55 13.72 -7.37
C PHE A 42 -17.61 13.39 -6.30
N GLU A 43 -18.78 14.04 -6.37
CA GLU A 43 -19.89 13.81 -5.44
C GLU A 43 -20.47 12.39 -5.58
N GLU A 44 -20.64 11.90 -6.82
CA GLU A 44 -21.07 10.52 -7.07
C GLU A 44 -20.08 9.51 -6.49
N ALA A 45 -18.77 9.75 -6.67
CA ALA A 45 -17.73 8.88 -6.16
C ALA A 45 -17.70 8.83 -4.62
N VAL A 46 -17.84 9.98 -3.95
CA VAL A 46 -17.95 10.05 -2.48
C VAL A 46 -19.20 9.30 -1.99
N ALA A 47 -20.34 9.51 -2.64
CA ALA A 47 -21.58 8.81 -2.28
C ALA A 47 -21.45 7.29 -2.41
N LEU A 48 -20.79 6.80 -3.47
CA LEU A 48 -20.55 5.37 -3.69
C LEU A 48 -19.61 4.75 -2.65
N GLN A 49 -18.63 5.49 -2.13
CA GLN A 49 -17.80 5.01 -1.01
C GLN A 49 -18.64 4.76 0.23
N VAL A 50 -19.46 5.75 0.60
CA VAL A 50 -20.31 5.67 1.79
C VAL A 50 -21.38 4.59 1.64
N GLU A 51 -22.00 4.45 0.47
CA GLU A 51 -23.06 3.46 0.22
C GLU A 51 -22.56 2.02 0.27
N LYS A 52 -21.35 1.75 -0.24
CA LYS A 52 -20.80 0.40 -0.35
C LYS A 52 -20.28 -0.18 0.96
N ASP A 53 -20.37 0.56 2.07
CA ASP A 53 -19.86 0.17 3.40
C ASP A 53 -18.45 -0.42 3.30
N THR A 54 -17.56 0.33 2.65
CA THR A 54 -16.14 0.02 2.41
C THR A 54 -15.32 -0.19 3.69
N GLN A 55 -15.96 -0.08 4.86
CA GLN A 55 -15.33 -0.13 6.17
C GLN A 55 -14.22 0.91 6.31
N ASP A 56 -14.40 2.08 5.68
CA ASP A 56 -13.47 3.20 5.79
C ASP A 56 -13.27 3.58 7.26
N VAL A 57 -12.02 3.60 7.68
CA VAL A 57 -11.61 3.85 9.07
C VAL A 57 -10.53 4.91 9.16
N THR A 58 -10.39 5.47 10.35
CA THR A 58 -9.33 6.40 10.73
C THR A 58 -8.96 6.19 12.20
N ILE A 59 -7.89 6.84 12.66
CA ILE A 59 -7.50 6.85 14.07
C ILE A 59 -7.89 8.19 14.68
N GLN A 60 -8.79 8.16 15.66
CA GLN A 60 -9.18 9.30 16.48
C GLN A 60 -8.85 9.01 17.95
N ASP A 61 -8.11 9.91 18.59
CA ASP A 61 -7.66 9.77 19.98
C ASP A 61 -6.95 8.43 20.30
N GLY A 62 -6.17 7.92 19.34
CA GLY A 62 -5.45 6.65 19.45
C GLY A 62 -6.32 5.40 19.32
N ARG A 63 -7.56 5.54 18.84
CA ARG A 63 -8.51 4.44 18.65
C ARG A 63 -8.95 4.35 17.20
N LEU A 64 -9.12 3.12 16.71
CA LEU A 64 -9.74 2.87 15.43
C LEU A 64 -11.22 3.24 15.47
N THR A 65 -11.66 4.08 14.54
CA THR A 65 -13.05 4.50 14.39
C THR A 65 -13.44 4.49 12.91
N HIS A 66 -14.73 4.35 12.63
CA HIS A 66 -15.25 4.59 11.27
C HIS A 66 -15.00 6.03 10.86
N ALA A 67 -14.65 6.22 9.59
CA ALA A 67 -14.54 7.54 8.99
C ALA A 67 -15.94 8.09 8.67
N ASP A 68 -16.15 9.39 8.88
CA ASP A 68 -17.34 10.08 8.41
C ASP A 68 -17.20 10.55 6.95
N GLU A 69 -18.29 10.98 6.33
CA GLU A 69 -18.30 11.43 4.94
C GLU A 69 -17.37 12.63 4.70
N GLU A 70 -17.26 13.57 5.65
CA GLU A 70 -16.39 14.73 5.51
C GLU A 70 -14.91 14.32 5.48
N GLN A 71 -14.54 13.34 6.31
CA GLN A 71 -13.19 12.77 6.32
C GLN A 71 -12.89 11.99 5.03
N ILE A 72 -13.81 11.15 4.56
CA ILE A 72 -13.67 10.43 3.29
C ILE A 72 -13.49 11.42 2.15
N ARG A 73 -14.39 12.41 2.06
CA ARG A 73 -14.34 13.50 1.08
C ARG A 73 -13.01 14.23 1.11
N HIS A 74 -12.47 14.54 2.29
CA HIS A 74 -11.19 15.24 2.42
C HIS A 74 -10.05 14.46 1.76
N TYR A 75 -9.90 13.16 2.04
CA TYR A 75 -8.80 12.35 1.50
C TYR A 75 -9.03 11.85 0.07
N MET A 76 -10.23 12.01 -0.48
CA MET A 76 -10.52 11.78 -1.89
C MET A 76 -10.20 12.99 -2.78
N GLN A 77 -9.83 14.15 -2.23
CA GLN A 77 -9.51 15.33 -3.05
C GLN A 77 -8.30 15.07 -3.95
N THR A 78 -8.35 15.60 -5.18
CA THR A 78 -7.31 15.43 -6.21
C THR A 78 -6.63 16.75 -6.60
N ASP A 79 -6.81 17.81 -5.80
CA ASP A 79 -6.18 19.11 -6.04
C ASP A 79 -4.64 18.98 -6.08
N GLU A 80 -3.96 19.71 -6.97
CA GLU A 80 -2.51 19.60 -7.15
C GLU A 80 -1.68 19.86 -5.88
N GLY A 81 -2.23 20.67 -4.95
CA GLY A 81 -1.60 20.95 -3.66
C GLY A 81 -1.92 19.92 -2.57
N HIS A 82 -2.84 18.99 -2.81
CA HIS A 82 -3.33 18.02 -1.84
C HIS A 82 -2.58 16.68 -1.98
N TYR A 83 -1.49 16.54 -1.23
CA TYR A 83 -0.60 15.35 -1.21
C TYR A 83 -0.15 14.88 -2.61
N PRO A 84 0.58 15.71 -3.39
CA PRO A 84 0.83 15.46 -4.82
C PRO A 84 1.42 14.08 -5.14
N LEU A 85 2.29 13.53 -4.29
CA LEU A 85 2.91 12.22 -4.52
C LEU A 85 1.94 11.03 -4.42
N GLN A 86 0.73 11.20 -3.91
CA GLN A 86 -0.30 10.15 -4.01
C GLN A 86 -0.71 9.89 -5.47
N HIS A 87 -0.41 10.83 -6.36
CA HIS A 87 -0.69 10.77 -7.79
C HIS A 87 0.53 10.36 -8.63
N LEU A 88 1.67 10.03 -8.02
CA LEU A 88 2.85 9.56 -8.75
C LEU A 88 2.53 8.29 -9.56
N ASP A 89 2.98 8.24 -10.82
CA ASP A 89 2.94 7.02 -11.62
C ASP A 89 3.87 5.96 -11.03
N LEU A 90 3.28 4.98 -10.35
CA LEU A 90 4.00 3.89 -9.71
C LEU A 90 4.59 2.89 -10.70
N LYS A 91 4.31 3.01 -12.01
CA LYS A 91 4.99 2.22 -13.05
C LYS A 91 6.36 2.78 -13.41
N GLU A 92 6.61 4.06 -13.13
CA GLU A 92 7.90 4.66 -13.42
C GLU A 92 8.96 4.17 -12.44
N LYS A 93 10.02 3.58 -13.00
CA LYS A 93 11.18 3.12 -12.24
C LYS A 93 11.98 4.33 -11.76
N VAL A 94 12.53 4.22 -10.57
CA VAL A 94 13.47 5.19 -10.03
C VAL A 94 14.87 4.83 -10.49
N ASP A 95 15.60 5.81 -11.03
CA ASP A 95 17.00 5.65 -11.45
C ASP A 95 17.94 5.72 -10.23
N VAL A 96 18.12 4.58 -9.56
CA VAL A 96 18.94 4.42 -8.35
C VAL A 96 19.66 3.08 -8.35
N ASP A 97 20.78 3.00 -7.63
CA ASP A 97 21.53 1.78 -7.39
C ASP A 97 21.16 1.11 -6.06
N ALA A 98 21.63 -0.13 -5.87
CA ALA A 98 21.33 -0.92 -4.68
C ALA A 98 21.92 -0.30 -3.42
N GLU A 99 23.09 0.33 -3.53
CA GLU A 99 23.80 0.99 -2.43
C GLU A 99 22.99 2.18 -1.89
N THR A 100 22.40 3.00 -2.77
CA THR A 100 21.51 4.09 -2.36
C THR A 100 20.27 3.56 -1.64
N LEU A 101 19.71 2.44 -2.12
CA LEU A 101 18.57 1.79 -1.47
C LEU A 101 18.95 1.20 -0.11
N ASP A 102 20.15 0.63 0.04
CA ASP A 102 20.65 0.16 1.34
C ASP A 102 20.82 1.32 2.34
N VAL A 103 21.26 2.49 1.88
CA VAL A 103 21.30 3.70 2.72
C VAL A 103 19.90 4.13 3.16
N ILE A 104 18.90 4.05 2.28
CA ILE A 104 17.49 4.33 2.62
C ILE A 104 16.97 3.35 3.68
N LEU A 105 17.39 2.09 3.58
CA LEU A 105 16.96 0.97 4.44
C LEU A 105 17.78 0.85 5.74
N GLU A 106 18.82 1.67 5.94
CA GLU A 106 19.62 1.67 7.16
C GLU A 106 18.75 1.97 8.39
N GLY A 107 18.86 1.13 9.42
CA GLY A 107 18.05 1.23 10.63
C GLY A 107 16.56 0.92 10.45
N ARG A 108 16.16 0.25 9.35
CA ARG A 108 14.79 -0.20 9.08
C ARG A 108 14.57 -1.69 9.40
N GLY A 109 15.12 -2.14 10.54
CA GLY A 109 14.88 -3.48 11.08
C GLY A 109 15.10 -4.60 10.04
N MET A 110 14.08 -5.45 9.87
CA MET A 110 14.10 -6.57 8.91
C MET A 110 14.24 -6.16 7.43
N LEU A 111 14.12 -4.88 7.09
CA LEU A 111 14.25 -4.38 5.73
C LEU A 111 15.69 -3.97 5.38
N GLU A 112 16.58 -3.85 6.37
CA GLU A 112 17.97 -3.42 6.18
C GLU A 112 18.76 -4.41 5.31
N GLY A 113 19.60 -3.88 4.41
CA GLY A 113 20.48 -4.67 3.52
C GLY A 113 19.78 -5.35 2.34
N TYR A 114 18.50 -5.04 2.10
CA TYR A 114 17.72 -5.59 0.99
C TYR A 114 17.61 -4.65 -0.22
N GLY A 115 18.46 -3.63 -0.35
CA GLY A 115 18.44 -2.67 -1.44
C GLY A 115 18.54 -3.33 -2.82
N ALA A 116 19.41 -4.32 -2.97
CA ALA A 116 19.52 -5.10 -4.21
C ALA A 116 18.23 -5.88 -4.55
N THR A 117 17.57 -6.44 -3.54
CA THR A 117 16.30 -7.17 -3.71
C THR A 117 15.16 -6.23 -4.11
N TYR A 118 15.07 -5.05 -3.50
CA TYR A 118 14.09 -4.04 -3.89
C TYR A 118 14.32 -3.53 -5.33
N LEU A 119 15.59 -3.34 -5.71
CA LEU A 119 15.95 -2.98 -7.08
C LEU A 119 15.57 -4.08 -8.08
N GLU A 120 15.80 -5.35 -7.73
CA GLU A 120 15.36 -6.51 -8.52
C GLU A 120 13.84 -6.53 -8.68
N ALA A 121 13.08 -6.30 -7.60
CA ALA A 121 11.63 -6.26 -7.61
C ALA A 121 11.10 -5.14 -8.53
N GLN A 122 11.65 -3.93 -8.45
CA GLN A 122 11.33 -2.83 -9.37
C GLN A 122 11.58 -3.22 -10.82
N ASN A 123 12.74 -3.79 -11.10
CA ASN A 123 13.14 -4.09 -12.47
C ASN A 123 12.31 -5.22 -13.09
N THR A 124 11.94 -6.22 -12.29
CA THR A 124 11.21 -7.40 -12.72
C THR A 124 9.71 -7.14 -12.88
N HIS A 125 9.14 -6.28 -12.04
CA HIS A 125 7.69 -6.07 -11.96
C HIS A 125 7.22 -4.69 -12.42
N ASP A 126 8.11 -3.86 -12.99
CA ASP A 126 7.80 -2.52 -13.49
C ASP A 126 7.01 -1.69 -12.46
N ILE A 127 7.60 -1.57 -11.27
CA ILE A 127 7.00 -0.89 -10.12
C ILE A 127 8.03 -0.03 -9.39
N ASN A 128 7.61 1.17 -8.99
CA ASN A 128 8.47 2.17 -8.35
C ASN A 128 9.07 1.64 -7.03
N VAL A 129 10.40 1.63 -6.92
CA VAL A 129 11.10 1.04 -5.76
C VAL A 129 10.90 1.84 -4.48
N LEU A 130 10.81 3.17 -4.55
CA LEU A 130 10.60 4.01 -3.37
C LEU A 130 9.18 3.84 -2.83
N TYR A 131 8.20 3.56 -3.68
CA TYR A 131 6.88 3.10 -3.24
C TYR A 131 6.97 1.77 -2.50
N LEU A 132 7.65 0.75 -3.05
CA LEU A 132 7.78 -0.56 -2.38
C LEU A 132 8.41 -0.43 -0.99
N ILE A 133 9.48 0.34 -0.86
CA ILE A 133 10.15 0.59 0.42
C ILE A 133 9.21 1.33 1.38
N SER A 134 8.57 2.40 0.93
CA SER A 134 7.68 3.21 1.78
C SER A 134 6.49 2.40 2.29
N HIS A 135 5.92 1.56 1.43
CA HIS A 135 4.82 0.68 1.75
C HIS A 135 5.24 -0.36 2.78
N THR A 136 6.35 -1.07 2.56
CA THR A 136 6.84 -2.04 3.57
C THR A 136 7.17 -1.39 4.90
N GLN A 137 7.73 -0.17 4.92
CA GLN A 137 7.98 0.55 6.16
C GLN A 137 6.71 0.80 6.98
N ILE A 138 5.59 1.14 6.34
CA ILE A 138 4.31 1.29 7.03
C ILE A 138 3.82 -0.05 7.57
N GLU A 139 3.79 -1.08 6.72
CA GLU A 139 3.20 -2.37 7.07
C GLU A 139 4.00 -3.13 8.14
N THR A 140 5.29 -2.85 8.21
CA THR A 140 6.20 -3.55 9.12
C THR A 140 6.62 -2.71 10.32
N GLY A 141 6.16 -1.46 10.44
CA GLY A 141 6.65 -0.54 11.46
C GLY A 141 8.15 -0.31 11.35
N ASN A 142 8.62 0.12 10.18
CA ASN A 142 10.03 0.23 9.80
C ASN A 142 10.82 -1.07 9.98
N GLY A 143 10.21 -2.22 9.68
CA GLY A 143 10.84 -3.54 9.78
C GLY A 143 10.98 -4.09 11.19
N ASP A 144 10.51 -3.37 12.21
CA ASP A 144 10.72 -3.74 13.62
C ASP A 144 9.55 -4.54 14.23
N SER A 145 8.41 -4.62 13.53
CA SER A 145 7.25 -5.35 14.04
C SER A 145 7.55 -6.84 14.22
N ASP A 146 6.91 -7.46 15.21
CA ASP A 146 7.07 -8.89 15.46
C ASP A 146 6.60 -9.73 14.26
N LEU A 147 5.61 -9.26 13.49
CA LEU A 147 5.14 -9.91 12.26
C LEU A 147 6.17 -9.83 11.12
N ALA A 148 6.94 -8.73 11.04
CA ALA A 148 7.99 -8.58 10.04
C ALA A 148 9.14 -9.59 10.23
N ARG A 149 9.34 -10.10 11.45
CA ARG A 149 10.31 -11.19 11.72
C ARG A 149 9.88 -12.55 11.17
N GLY A 150 8.66 -12.62 10.62
CA GLY A 150 8.07 -13.82 10.08
C GLY A 150 7.41 -14.70 11.15
N ILE A 151 6.64 -15.68 10.69
CA ILE A 151 5.96 -16.66 11.55
C ILE A 151 6.43 -18.06 11.15
N GLU A 152 7.02 -18.77 12.11
CA GLU A 152 7.40 -20.17 11.96
C GLU A 152 6.19 -21.10 12.08
N THR A 153 6.04 -22.00 11.11
CA THR A 153 5.09 -23.13 11.14
C THR A 153 5.74 -24.35 10.50
N ASP A 154 5.58 -25.52 11.11
CA ASP A 154 6.15 -26.80 10.64
C ASP A 154 7.65 -26.72 10.23
N GLY A 155 8.44 -25.93 10.96
CA GLY A 155 9.88 -25.78 10.72
C GLY A 155 10.25 -24.84 9.56
N THR A 156 9.29 -24.14 8.97
CA THR A 156 9.52 -23.12 7.94
C THR A 156 9.02 -21.77 8.43
N THR A 157 9.83 -20.72 8.29
CA THR A 157 9.42 -19.34 8.60
C THR A 157 8.93 -18.66 7.34
N TYR A 158 7.74 -18.08 7.40
CA TYR A 158 7.16 -17.30 6.30
C TYR A 158 7.12 -15.81 6.65
N TYR A 159 7.23 -14.95 5.64
CA TYR A 159 7.27 -13.49 5.78
C TYR A 159 6.17 -12.83 4.95
N ASN A 160 5.67 -11.67 5.39
CA ASN A 160 4.73 -10.83 4.63
C ASN A 160 4.96 -9.36 5.00
N PHE A 161 5.49 -8.58 4.07
CA PHE A 161 5.85 -7.17 4.31
C PHE A 161 4.85 -6.16 3.74
N PHE A 162 3.80 -6.63 3.06
CA PHE A 162 2.83 -5.77 2.37
C PHE A 162 1.38 -6.03 2.83
N GLY A 163 1.21 -6.78 3.93
CA GLY A 163 -0.08 -7.20 4.48
C GLY A 163 -0.99 -7.92 3.47
N ILE A 164 -0.41 -8.69 2.54
CA ILE A 164 -1.16 -9.35 1.47
C ILE A 164 -1.86 -10.61 2.01
N GLY A 165 -3.19 -10.59 2.03
CA GLY A 165 -4.01 -11.70 2.49
C GLY A 165 -3.86 -12.02 3.98
N ALA A 166 -4.48 -13.12 4.42
CA ALA A 166 -4.42 -13.51 5.82
C ALA A 166 -3.00 -13.94 6.24
N PHE A 167 -2.45 -13.28 7.26
CA PHE A 167 -1.11 -13.58 7.76
C PHE A 167 -1.06 -13.55 9.30
N ASP A 168 -1.49 -14.66 9.88
CA ASP A 168 -1.32 -14.96 11.30
C ASP A 168 -1.03 -16.46 11.48
N ARG A 169 -0.75 -16.89 12.72
CA ARG A 169 -0.47 -18.30 13.01
C ARG A 169 -1.63 -19.23 12.62
N ARG A 170 -2.88 -18.81 12.82
CA ARG A 170 -4.04 -19.62 12.49
C ARG A 170 -4.20 -19.79 10.99
N ALA A 171 -4.00 -18.72 10.22
CA ALA A 171 -4.04 -18.75 8.76
C ALA A 171 -2.93 -19.65 8.19
N LEU A 172 -1.74 -19.62 8.79
CA LEU A 172 -0.63 -20.50 8.42
C LEU A 172 -0.94 -21.98 8.75
N GLU A 173 -1.38 -22.27 9.97
CA GLU A 173 -1.76 -23.64 10.39
C GLU A 173 -2.97 -24.18 9.62
N ALA A 174 -3.92 -23.32 9.24
CA ALA A 174 -5.10 -23.67 8.45
C ALA A 174 -4.81 -23.78 6.94
N GLY A 175 -3.62 -23.39 6.48
CA GLY A 175 -3.25 -23.38 5.06
C GLY A 175 -3.92 -22.28 4.24
N SER A 176 -4.51 -21.26 4.87
CA SER A 176 -5.15 -20.11 4.21
C SER A 176 -4.22 -18.90 4.05
N SER A 177 -2.95 -19.03 4.44
CA SER A 177 -1.94 -17.98 4.31
C SER A 177 -1.42 -17.88 2.89
N TYR A 178 -1.55 -16.69 2.29
CA TYR A 178 -1.03 -16.41 0.94
C TYR A 178 0.50 -16.53 0.90
N ALA A 179 1.18 -16.08 1.95
CA ALA A 179 2.63 -16.17 2.07
C ALA A 179 3.12 -17.63 2.05
N ALA A 180 2.40 -18.56 2.69
CA ALA A 180 2.73 -19.98 2.62
C ALA A 180 2.39 -20.58 1.26
N GLU A 181 1.24 -20.24 0.68
CA GLU A 181 0.84 -20.71 -0.66
C GLU A 181 1.87 -20.31 -1.73
N LYS A 182 2.43 -19.09 -1.64
CA LYS A 182 3.45 -18.58 -2.55
C LYS A 182 4.89 -18.88 -2.12
N ASP A 183 5.07 -19.64 -1.03
CA ASP A 183 6.38 -20.02 -0.49
C ASP A 183 7.28 -18.80 -0.26
N TRP A 184 6.77 -17.79 0.44
CA TRP A 184 7.52 -16.63 0.94
C TRP A 184 8.34 -17.01 2.17
N SER A 185 9.20 -18.00 2.01
CA SER A 185 10.01 -18.63 3.06
C SER A 185 11.34 -17.91 3.35
N SER A 186 11.56 -16.75 2.71
CA SER A 186 12.64 -15.82 3.04
C SER A 186 12.19 -14.37 2.82
N PRO A 187 12.86 -13.38 3.44
CA PRO A 187 12.55 -11.97 3.20
C PRO A 187 12.63 -11.58 1.72
N GLU A 188 13.61 -12.07 0.97
CA GLU A 188 13.77 -11.77 -0.46
C GLU A 188 12.56 -12.26 -1.27
N ARG A 189 12.09 -13.48 -0.97
CA ARG A 189 10.92 -14.06 -1.64
C ARG A 189 9.64 -13.29 -1.31
N ALA A 190 9.50 -12.79 -0.08
CA ALA A 190 8.38 -11.97 0.32
C ALA A 190 8.41 -10.58 -0.34
N ILE A 191 9.59 -9.96 -0.47
CA ILE A 191 9.76 -8.67 -1.16
C ILE A 191 9.39 -8.81 -2.64
N ILE A 192 10.01 -9.77 -3.34
CA ILE A 192 9.80 -9.99 -4.77
C ILE A 192 8.35 -10.44 -5.04
N GLY A 193 7.84 -11.42 -4.28
CA GLY A 193 6.48 -11.93 -4.46
C GLY A 193 5.39 -10.92 -4.10
N GLY A 194 5.64 -10.06 -3.10
CA GLY A 194 4.74 -8.96 -2.78
C GLY A 194 4.72 -7.90 -3.88
N ALA A 195 5.88 -7.54 -4.43
CA ALA A 195 5.97 -6.66 -5.59
C ALA A 195 5.27 -7.24 -6.83
N GLU A 196 5.40 -8.55 -7.09
CA GLU A 196 4.65 -9.24 -8.15
C GLU A 196 3.15 -9.10 -7.94
N PHE A 197 2.67 -9.37 -6.72
CA PHE A 197 1.25 -9.27 -6.38
C PHE A 197 0.72 -7.86 -6.60
N ILE A 198 1.40 -6.84 -6.08
CA ILE A 198 0.95 -5.45 -6.19
C ILE A 198 0.97 -5.01 -7.65
N SER A 199 2.06 -5.30 -8.36
CA SER A 199 2.20 -4.98 -9.78
C SER A 199 1.07 -5.59 -10.60
N ARG A 200 0.84 -6.90 -10.46
CA ARG A 200 -0.15 -7.61 -11.26
C ARG A 200 -1.59 -7.24 -10.95
N ASN A 201 -1.93 -7.01 -9.67
CA ASN A 201 -3.33 -6.83 -9.27
C ASN A 201 -3.76 -5.36 -9.20
N TYR A 202 -2.81 -4.42 -9.16
CA TYR A 202 -3.07 -2.99 -9.03
C TYR A 202 -2.32 -2.15 -10.07
N VAL A 203 -0.99 -1.99 -9.92
CA VAL A 203 -0.21 -0.99 -10.65
C VAL A 203 -0.25 -1.22 -12.17
N ASN A 204 -0.05 -2.46 -12.62
CA ASN A 204 -0.18 -2.85 -14.03
C ASN A 204 -1.59 -3.28 -14.41
N ASN A 205 -2.57 -3.10 -13.52
CA ASN A 205 -4.00 -3.38 -13.73
C ASN A 205 -4.89 -2.14 -13.57
N GLY A 206 -4.37 -0.94 -13.90
CA GLY A 206 -5.18 0.29 -13.98
C GLY A 206 -5.19 1.16 -12.72
N GLN A 207 -4.73 0.65 -11.58
CA GLN A 207 -4.53 1.43 -10.36
C GLN A 207 -3.05 1.77 -10.17
N ASP A 208 -2.51 2.58 -11.09
CA ASP A 208 -1.09 2.93 -11.20
C ASP A 208 -0.64 4.11 -10.31
N THR A 209 -1.49 4.59 -9.40
CA THR A 209 -1.14 5.58 -8.38
C THR A 209 -1.67 5.15 -7.01
N LEU A 210 -1.05 5.61 -5.92
CA LEU A 210 -1.54 5.35 -4.54
C LEU A 210 -3.02 5.76 -4.39
N TYR A 211 -3.38 6.90 -4.98
CA TYR A 211 -4.75 7.38 -5.02
C TYR A 211 -5.70 6.35 -5.66
N LYS A 212 -5.37 5.83 -6.84
CA LYS A 212 -6.22 4.85 -7.53
C LYS A 212 -6.28 3.53 -6.77
N MET A 213 -5.18 3.09 -6.16
CA MET A 213 -5.16 1.89 -5.31
C MET A 213 -6.10 2.02 -4.10
N ARG A 214 -6.18 3.21 -3.51
CA ARG A 214 -7.03 3.45 -2.35
C ARG A 214 -8.50 3.68 -2.68
N TRP A 215 -8.79 4.45 -3.72
CA TRP A 215 -10.13 4.97 -3.98
C TRP A 215 -10.83 4.36 -5.19
N ASN A 216 -10.08 3.73 -6.09
CA ASN A 216 -10.55 3.18 -7.36
C ASN A 216 -11.55 4.09 -8.09
N PRO A 217 -11.09 5.22 -8.66
CA PRO A 217 -11.99 6.19 -9.29
C PRO A 217 -12.72 5.67 -10.54
N GLU A 218 -12.25 4.56 -11.14
CA GLU A 218 -12.95 3.89 -12.24
C GLU A 218 -14.22 3.17 -11.75
N GLU A 219 -14.17 2.59 -10.56
CA GLU A 219 -15.29 1.96 -9.88
C GLU A 219 -15.25 2.25 -8.35
N PRO A 220 -15.68 3.44 -7.90
CA PRO A 220 -15.54 3.86 -6.50
C PRO A 220 -16.12 2.84 -5.51
N GLY A 221 -15.40 2.62 -4.42
CA GLY A 221 -15.76 1.65 -3.38
C GLY A 221 -15.52 0.17 -3.73
N THR A 222 -14.82 -0.15 -4.82
CA THR A 222 -14.42 -1.53 -5.17
C THR A 222 -12.91 -1.67 -5.26
N HIS A 223 -12.40 -2.90 -5.11
CA HIS A 223 -11.00 -3.28 -5.34
C HIS A 223 -9.97 -2.31 -4.73
N GLN A 224 -10.21 -1.93 -3.48
CA GLN A 224 -9.34 -1.02 -2.72
C GLN A 224 -8.24 -1.80 -2.04
N TYR A 225 -7.07 -1.18 -1.90
CA TYR A 225 -5.94 -1.82 -1.22
C TYR A 225 -6.10 -1.82 0.31
N ALA A 226 -6.69 -0.77 0.87
CA ALA A 226 -6.77 -0.55 2.31
C ALA A 226 -8.04 0.19 2.72
N THR A 227 -8.42 0.06 3.99
CA THR A 227 -9.56 0.73 4.61
C THR A 227 -9.19 2.00 5.38
N ASP A 228 -7.92 2.20 5.78
CA ASP A 228 -7.49 3.50 6.34
C ASP A 228 -7.61 4.57 5.25
N ILE A 229 -8.47 5.57 5.47
CA ILE A 229 -8.66 6.70 4.53
C ILE A 229 -7.35 7.47 4.28
N ARG A 230 -6.36 7.33 5.17
CA ARG A 230 -5.06 8.01 5.08
C ARG A 230 -3.97 7.16 4.44
N TRP A 231 -4.24 5.90 4.10
CA TRP A 231 -3.22 4.96 3.62
C TRP A 231 -2.37 5.54 2.47
N ALA A 232 -3.03 6.12 1.46
CA ALA A 232 -2.35 6.69 0.31
C ALA A 232 -1.44 7.87 0.69
N VAL A 233 -1.94 8.79 1.53
CA VAL A 233 -1.20 10.00 1.89
C VAL A 233 -0.06 9.73 2.85
N ILE A 234 -0.19 8.72 3.72
CA ILE A 234 0.89 8.30 4.62
C ILE A 234 2.06 7.71 3.83
N ILE A 235 1.78 6.82 2.87
CA ILE A 235 2.84 6.24 2.02
C ILE A 235 3.45 7.35 1.14
N ALA A 236 2.64 8.25 0.59
CA ALA A 236 3.12 9.39 -0.20
C ALA A 236 4.07 10.31 0.59
N ASP A 237 3.83 10.53 1.89
CA ASP A 237 4.69 11.34 2.76
C ASP A 237 6.05 10.67 3.03
N ILE A 238 6.06 9.35 3.22
CA ILE A 238 7.32 8.59 3.34
C ILE A 238 8.08 8.61 2.03
N MET A 239 7.39 8.42 0.90
CA MET A 239 8.00 8.55 -0.43
C MET A 239 8.61 9.94 -0.61
N ALA A 240 7.88 11.01 -0.25
CA ALA A 240 8.38 12.38 -0.32
C ALA A 240 9.68 12.55 0.47
N SER A 241 9.74 11.96 1.66
CA SER A 241 10.94 11.99 2.50
C SER A 241 12.13 11.32 1.81
N HIS A 242 11.92 10.18 1.15
CA HIS A 242 13.00 9.49 0.42
C HIS A 242 13.47 10.28 -0.81
N TYR A 243 12.55 10.78 -1.62
CA TYR A 243 12.89 11.63 -2.77
C TYR A 243 13.72 12.84 -2.33
N ASN A 244 13.24 13.57 -1.31
CA ASN A 244 13.88 14.78 -0.81
C ASN A 244 15.25 14.53 -0.14
N ASN A 245 15.33 13.54 0.75
CA ASN A 245 16.54 13.31 1.56
C ASN A 245 17.70 12.75 0.74
N HIS A 246 17.40 12.08 -0.37
CA HIS A 246 18.41 11.46 -1.24
C HIS A 246 18.62 12.21 -2.56
N GLY A 247 17.95 13.35 -2.77
CA GLY A 247 18.09 14.16 -3.98
C GLY A 247 17.65 13.42 -5.25
N ILE A 248 16.62 12.58 -5.11
CA ILE A 248 16.01 11.83 -6.20
C ILE A 248 14.82 12.65 -6.69
N GLU A 249 14.69 12.82 -8.00
CA GLU A 249 13.55 13.52 -8.59
C GLU A 249 12.37 12.54 -8.77
N PRO A 250 11.14 12.92 -8.36
CA PRO A 250 9.96 12.12 -8.63
C PRO A 250 9.61 12.14 -10.13
N GLY A 251 8.97 11.06 -10.58
CA GLY A 251 8.46 10.91 -11.93
C GLY A 251 7.17 11.68 -12.22
N GLU A 252 6.45 11.26 -13.27
CA GLU A 252 5.20 11.87 -13.70
C GLU A 252 4.10 11.76 -12.63
N LEU A 253 3.39 12.87 -12.38
CA LEU A 253 2.17 12.87 -11.56
C LEU A 253 0.94 12.73 -12.47
N LYS A 254 0.13 11.71 -12.21
CA LYS A 254 -1.12 11.40 -12.92
C LYS A 254 -2.32 11.65 -12.02
N PHE A 255 -2.76 12.91 -11.99
CA PHE A 255 -3.95 13.30 -11.26
C PHE A 255 -5.21 12.64 -11.85
N THR A 256 -6.12 12.22 -10.96
CA THR A 256 -7.43 11.73 -11.38
C THR A 256 -8.34 12.92 -11.65
N GLU A 257 -8.90 12.97 -12.85
CA GLU A 257 -9.92 13.93 -13.27
C GLU A 257 -11.31 13.30 -13.06
N TYR A 258 -12.14 13.89 -12.21
CA TYR A 258 -13.55 13.50 -12.08
C TYR A 258 -14.40 14.13 -13.18
N ARG A 259 -15.48 13.45 -13.58
CA ARG A 259 -16.45 14.01 -14.54
C ARG A 259 -17.01 15.32 -13.98
N GLU A 260 -17.04 16.38 -14.79
CA GLU A 260 -17.73 17.61 -14.41
C GLU A 260 -19.24 17.34 -14.27
N ASP A 261 -19.87 17.90 -13.25
CA ASP A 261 -21.33 17.90 -13.11
C ASP A 261 -21.94 18.86 -14.15
N GLU A 262 -23.01 18.44 -14.84
CA GLU A 262 -23.77 19.26 -15.81
C GLU A 262 -24.73 20.25 -15.13
#